data_AF-A0A931B1X2-F1
#
_entry.id   AF-A0A931B1X2-F1
#
_cell.length_a   1.000
_cell.length_b   1.000
_cell.length_c   1.000
_cell.angle_alpha   90.00
_cell.angle_beta   90.00
_cell.angle_gamma   90.00
#
_symmetry.space_group_name_H-M   'P 1'
#
loop_
_entity.id
_entity.type
_entity.pdbx_description
1 polymer ?
#
loop_
_entity_poly.entity_id
_entity_poly.type
_entity_poly.pdbx_seq_one_letter_code
_entity_poly.pdbx_strand_id
1 'polypeptide(L)'
;MSNYPLLNVFWTMLEFFLWILWFFLLFKVLADIFRSHDMGGWGKAGWIIFVIVLPFLGVLVYVIVRGRSMGERDMERAQQADAAFKQYVRDAAGTSGAAGAGGAAGTAGATASGGGASSGHVEDLAKLVDLKNSGALTEDEFQRAKAKLLA
;
A
#
# COMPACT_ATOMS: atom_id res chain seq x y z
N MET A 1 3.93 -51.07 -29.19
CA MET A 1 4.34 -49.69 -29.54
C MET A 1 3.06 -48.85 -29.58
N SER A 2 2.62 -48.33 -28.44
CA SER A 2 1.38 -47.58 -28.36
C SER A 2 1.64 -46.14 -28.83
N ASN A 3 1.41 -45.89 -30.12
CA ASN A 3 1.46 -44.53 -30.65
C ASN A 3 0.21 -43.78 -30.15
N TYR A 4 0.40 -42.89 -29.17
CA TYR A 4 -0.61 -41.94 -28.71
C TYR A 4 -0.33 -40.55 -29.33
N PRO A 5 -0.63 -40.33 -30.63
CA PRO A 5 -0.29 -39.10 -31.33
C PRO A 5 -0.97 -37.86 -30.72
N LEU A 6 -2.22 -37.99 -30.24
CA LEU A 6 -2.93 -36.88 -29.59
C LEU A 6 -2.28 -36.48 -28.26
N LEU A 7 -1.87 -37.47 -27.45
CA LEU A 7 -1.18 -37.22 -26.19
C LEU A 7 0.20 -36.60 -26.44
N ASN A 8 0.94 -37.09 -27.45
CA ASN A 8 2.21 -36.50 -27.86
C ASN A 8 2.05 -35.06 -28.34
N VAL A 9 1.06 -34.75 -29.18
CA VAL A 9 0.81 -33.38 -29.64
C VAL A 9 0.39 -32.45 -28.50
N PHE A 10 -0.40 -32.96 -27.55
CA PHE A 10 -0.73 -32.22 -26.33
C PHE A 10 0.52 -31.91 -25.51
N TRP A 11 1.39 -32.90 -25.28
CA TRP A 11 2.64 -32.70 -24.57
C TRP A 11 3.59 -31.75 -25.30
N THR A 12 3.70 -31.81 -26.62
CA THR A 12 4.56 -30.89 -27.38
C THR A 12 4.02 -29.46 -27.41
N MET A 13 2.68 -29.26 -27.44
CA MET A 13 2.06 -27.94 -27.27
C MET A 13 2.28 -27.39 -25.86
N LEU A 14 2.14 -28.23 -24.83
CA LEU A 14 2.37 -27.86 -23.43
C LEU A 14 3.85 -27.56 -23.18
N GLU A 15 4.76 -28.38 -23.72
CA GLU A 15 6.20 -28.15 -23.70
C GLU A 15 6.55 -26.85 -24.41
N PHE A 16 6.06 -26.61 -25.63
CA PHE A 16 6.27 -25.35 -26.36
C PHE A 16 5.79 -24.13 -25.57
N PHE A 17 4.61 -24.21 -24.95
CA PHE A 17 4.11 -23.17 -24.05
C PHE A 17 5.04 -22.96 -22.84
N LEU A 18 5.49 -24.05 -22.21
CA LEU A 18 6.45 -24.00 -21.10
C LEU A 18 7.78 -23.39 -21.54
N TRP A 19 8.26 -23.67 -22.76
CA TRP A 19 9.46 -23.07 -23.33
C TRP A 19 9.29 -21.56 -23.50
N ILE A 20 8.16 -21.10 -24.04
CA ILE A 20 7.87 -19.66 -24.16
C ILE A 20 7.81 -19.01 -22.78
N LEU A 21 7.09 -19.62 -21.84
CA LEU A 21 7.00 -19.15 -20.45
C LEU A 21 8.38 -19.11 -19.79
N TRP A 22 9.22 -20.11 -20.04
CA TRP A 22 10.58 -20.21 -19.54
C TRP A 22 11.47 -19.10 -20.10
N PHE A 23 11.45 -18.86 -21.41
CA PHE A 23 12.17 -17.74 -22.02
C PHE A 23 11.66 -16.38 -21.49
N PHE A 24 10.35 -16.22 -21.33
CA PHE A 24 9.77 -15.00 -20.77
C PHE A 24 10.26 -14.75 -19.33
N LEU A 25 10.32 -15.78 -18.50
CA LEU A 25 10.88 -15.69 -17.15
C LEU A 25 12.39 -15.37 -17.19
N LEU A 26 13.14 -15.99 -18.10
CA LEU A 26 14.57 -15.71 -18.29
C LEU A 26 14.81 -14.24 -18.66
N PHE A 27 14.08 -13.69 -19.63
CA PHE A 27 14.19 -12.27 -20.00
C PHE A 27 13.74 -11.34 -18.87
N LYS A 28 12.68 -11.70 -18.13
CA LYS A 28 12.21 -10.91 -16.98
C LYS A 28 13.25 -10.85 -15.86
N VAL A 29 13.95 -11.95 -15.59
CA VAL A 29 15.04 -12.01 -14.60
C VAL A 29 16.26 -11.22 -15.08
N LEU A 30 16.63 -11.35 -16.36
CA LEU A 30 17.67 -10.53 -16.97
C LEU A 30 17.33 -9.02 -16.87
N ALA A 31 16.09 -8.62 -17.15
CA ALA A 31 15.66 -7.23 -17.05
C ALA A 31 15.72 -6.70 -15.60
N ASP A 32 15.35 -7.53 -14.62
CA ASP A 32 15.45 -7.16 -13.20
C ASP A 32 16.91 -7.01 -12.75
N ILE A 33 17.82 -7.87 -13.24
CA ILE A 33 19.26 -7.77 -12.93
C ILE A 33 19.88 -6.53 -13.57
N PHE A 34 19.48 -6.18 -14.79
CA PHE A 34 19.90 -4.94 -15.42
C PHE A 34 19.36 -3.71 -14.69
N ARG A 35 18.14 -3.79 -14.14
CA ARG A 35 17.53 -2.75 -13.31
C ARG A 35 18.27 -2.55 -11.99
N SER A 36 18.89 -3.59 -11.43
CA SER A 36 19.81 -3.42 -10.30
C SER A 36 21.10 -2.73 -10.77
N HIS A 37 21.27 -1.47 -10.37
CA HIS A 37 22.40 -0.62 -10.77
C HIS A 37 23.56 -0.63 -9.76
N ASP A 38 23.61 -1.61 -8.85
CA ASP A 38 24.51 -1.62 -7.70
C ASP A 38 25.83 -2.41 -7.91
N MET A 39 26.08 -2.99 -9.09
CA MET A 39 27.32 -3.73 -9.36
C MET A 39 27.93 -3.41 -10.73
N GLY A 40 29.24 -3.15 -10.72
CA GLY A 40 30.07 -2.81 -11.89
C GLY A 40 30.05 -3.85 -13.00
N GLY A 41 30.37 -3.42 -14.23
CA GLY A 41 30.10 -4.15 -15.49
C GLY A 41 30.62 -5.59 -15.59
N TRP A 42 31.65 -5.97 -14.82
CA TRP A 42 32.16 -7.34 -14.75
C TRP A 42 31.25 -8.29 -13.96
N GLY A 43 30.58 -7.80 -12.91
CA GLY A 43 29.61 -8.58 -12.13
C GLY A 43 28.36 -8.91 -12.96
N LYS A 44 27.94 -8.00 -13.84
CA LYS A 44 26.80 -8.20 -14.75
C LYS A 44 27.07 -9.28 -15.80
N ALA A 45 28.28 -9.30 -16.39
CA ALA A 45 28.64 -10.30 -17.38
C ALA A 45 28.65 -11.73 -16.80
N GLY A 46 29.22 -11.91 -15.60
CA GLY A 46 29.21 -13.20 -14.90
C GLY A 46 27.82 -13.67 -14.51
N TRP A 47 26.96 -12.74 -14.07
CA TRP A 47 25.56 -13.04 -13.73
C TRP A 47 24.72 -13.47 -14.93
N ILE A 48 24.92 -12.87 -16.10
CA ILE A 48 24.23 -13.27 -17.34
C ILE A 48 24.61 -14.71 -17.72
N ILE A 49 25.90 -15.04 -17.67
CA ILE A 49 26.40 -16.40 -17.96
C ILE A 49 25.81 -17.41 -16.97
N PHE A 50 25.77 -17.07 -15.68
CA PHE A 50 25.24 -17.94 -14.64
C PHE A 50 23.73 -18.20 -14.78
N VAL A 51 22.94 -17.19 -15.15
CA VAL A 51 21.48 -17.30 -15.39
C VAL A 51 21.17 -18.18 -16.60
N ILE A 52 22.02 -18.16 -17.64
CA ILE A 52 21.85 -18.99 -18.84
C ILE A 52 22.08 -20.48 -18.52
N VAL A 53 23.00 -20.78 -17.59
CA VAL A 53 23.42 -22.17 -17.29
C VAL A 53 22.56 -22.83 -16.21
N LEU A 54 21.94 -22.09 -15.29
CA LEU A 54 21.21 -22.65 -14.14
C LEU A 54 19.72 -22.25 -14.10
N PRO A 55 18.82 -23.01 -14.75
CA PRO A 55 17.38 -22.74 -14.79
C PRO A 55 16.71 -22.75 -13.40
N PHE A 56 17.26 -23.49 -12.43
CA PHE A 56 16.77 -23.53 -11.04
C PHE A 56 16.87 -22.18 -10.32
N LEU A 57 17.74 -21.29 -10.78
CA LEU A 57 17.95 -19.98 -10.18
C LEU A 57 16.73 -19.06 -10.36
N GLY A 58 15.96 -19.21 -11.44
CA GLY A 58 14.73 -18.46 -11.65
C GLY A 58 13.67 -18.72 -10.57
N VAL A 59 13.59 -19.96 -10.08
CA VAL A 59 12.71 -20.34 -8.95
C VAL A 59 13.21 -19.70 -7.65
N LEU A 60 14.52 -19.76 -7.40
CA LEU A 60 15.14 -19.17 -6.22
C LEU A 60 14.93 -17.64 -6.17
N VAL A 61 15.09 -16.96 -7.30
CA VAL A 61 14.87 -15.50 -7.43
C VAL A 61 13.39 -15.15 -7.29
N TYR A 62 12.47 -15.93 -7.85
CA TYR A 62 11.02 -15.69 -7.70
C TYR A 62 10.61 -15.68 -6.23
N VAL A 63 11.13 -16.62 -5.43
CA VAL A 63 10.88 -16.69 -3.98
C VAL A 63 11.49 -15.49 -3.24
N ILE A 64 12.70 -15.07 -3.60
CA ILE A 64 13.39 -13.94 -2.97
C ILE A 64 12.70 -12.59 -3.28
N VAL A 65 12.34 -12.35 -4.55
CA VAL A 65 11.71 -11.10 -4.98
C VAL A 65 10.28 -10.97 -4.45
N ARG A 66 9.53 -12.08 -4.40
CA ARG A 66 8.14 -12.08 -3.91
C ARG A 66 8.06 -11.99 -2.39
N GLY A 67 8.99 -12.61 -1.66
CA GLY A 67 8.98 -12.65 -0.20
C GLY A 67 9.36 -11.32 0.47
N ARG A 68 10.28 -10.54 -0.11
CA ARG A 68 10.82 -9.35 0.57
C ARG A 68 9.97 -8.09 0.42
N SER A 69 9.15 -8.00 -0.63
CA SER A 69 8.39 -6.78 -0.91
C SER A 69 7.17 -6.55 0.00
N MET A 70 6.80 -7.48 0.88
CA MET A 70 5.64 -7.29 1.77
C MET A 70 6.03 -6.65 3.11
N GLY A 71 7.21 -6.99 3.65
CA GLY A 71 7.65 -6.52 4.97
C GLY A 71 8.03 -5.04 5.02
N GLU A 72 8.72 -4.51 4.01
CA GLU A 72 9.19 -3.11 4.00
C GLU A 72 8.03 -2.11 3.98
N ARG A 73 6.99 -2.40 3.20
CA ARG A 73 5.80 -1.54 3.06
C ARG A 73 4.91 -1.59 4.30
N ASP A 74 4.83 -2.74 4.96
CA ASP A 74 4.06 -2.89 6.21
C ASP A 74 4.79 -2.23 7.39
N MET A 75 6.13 -2.30 7.43
CA MET A 75 6.93 -1.58 8.44
C MET A 75 6.87 -0.06 8.28
N GLU A 76 6.98 0.45 7.05
CA GLU A 76 6.83 1.90 6.79
C GLU A 76 5.44 2.40 7.16
N ARG A 77 4.38 1.65 6.84
CA ARG A 77 3.00 1.99 7.21
C ARG A 77 2.79 1.96 8.72
N ALA A 78 3.36 0.98 9.42
CA ALA A 78 3.29 0.90 10.88
C ALA A 78 4.01 2.09 11.55
N GLN A 79 5.20 2.47 11.06
CA GLN A 79 5.94 3.61 11.59
C GLN A 79 5.22 4.95 11.35
N GLN A 80 4.63 5.14 10.16
CA GLN A 80 3.86 6.34 9.85
C GLN A 80 2.60 6.46 10.72
N ALA A 81 1.90 5.34 10.96
CA ALA A 81 0.74 5.30 11.84
C ALA A 81 1.10 5.64 13.30
N ASP A 82 2.20 5.09 13.82
CA ASP A 82 2.70 5.40 15.17
C ASP A 82 3.10 6.86 15.33
N ALA A 83 3.75 7.44 14.31
CA ALA A 83 4.16 8.84 14.32
C ALA A 83 2.95 9.80 14.35
N ALA A 84 1.93 9.52 13.53
CA ALA A 84 0.69 10.28 13.50
C ALA A 84 -0.08 10.20 14.83
N PHE A 85 -0.12 9.02 15.45
CA PHE A 85 -0.78 8.84 16.76
C PHE A 85 -0.09 9.64 17.87
N LYS A 86 1.24 9.63 17.92
CA LYS A 86 2.01 10.39 18.93
C LYS A 86 1.82 11.91 18.79
N GLN A 87 1.70 12.41 17.56
CA GLN A 87 1.38 13.82 17.31
C GLN A 87 -0.01 14.17 17.83
N TYR A 88 -1.02 13.36 17.48
CA TYR A 88 -2.38 13.57 17.98
C TYR A 88 -2.46 13.57 19.51
N VAL A 89 -1.79 12.63 20.20
CA VAL A 89 -1.77 12.57 21.66
C VAL A 89 -1.07 13.79 22.27
N ARG A 90 0.02 14.28 21.67
CA ARG A 90 0.74 15.46 22.16
C ARG A 90 -0.10 16.73 22.00
N ASP A 91 -0.79 16.88 20.88
CA ASP A 91 -1.68 18.02 20.63
C ASP A 91 -2.92 17.97 21.53
N ALA A 92 -3.52 16.78 21.72
CA ALA A 92 -4.66 16.54 22.61
C ALA A 92 -4.30 16.75 24.10
N ALA A 93 -3.10 16.34 24.53
CA ALA A 93 -2.62 16.58 25.89
C ALA A 93 -2.21 18.05 26.11
N GLY A 94 -1.65 18.70 25.08
CA GLY A 94 -1.30 20.13 25.12
C GLY A 94 -2.52 21.04 25.21
N THR A 95 -3.60 20.74 24.48
CA THR A 95 -4.86 21.49 24.58
C THR A 95 -5.55 21.28 25.94
N SER A 96 -5.48 20.05 26.49
CA SER A 96 -5.98 19.74 27.84
C SER A 96 -5.19 20.47 28.94
N GLY A 97 -3.87 20.59 28.78
CA GLY A 97 -3.00 21.32 29.70
C GLY A 97 -3.17 22.85 29.65
N ALA A 98 -3.42 23.41 28.46
CA ALA A 98 -3.73 24.82 28.27
C ALA A 98 -5.12 25.20 28.81
N ALA A 99 -6.11 24.31 28.68
CA ALA A 99 -7.46 24.50 29.22
C ALA A 99 -7.52 24.40 30.76
N GLY A 100 -6.61 23.66 31.40
CA GLY A 100 -6.55 23.50 32.86
C GLY A 100 -5.85 24.64 33.62
N ALA A 101 -5.01 25.44 32.96
CA ALA A 101 -4.23 26.51 33.61
C ALA A 101 -4.87 27.91 33.54
N GLY A 102 -5.98 28.09 32.80
CA GLY A 102 -6.65 29.39 32.60
C GLY A 102 -8.01 29.56 33.29
N GLY A 103 -8.44 28.61 34.12
CA GLY A 103 -9.82 28.50 34.61
C GLY A 103 -10.13 29.11 35.98
N ALA A 104 -9.53 30.25 36.35
CA ALA A 104 -9.84 30.95 37.60
C ALA A 104 -10.05 32.47 37.41
N ALA A 105 -10.70 32.91 36.33
CA ALA A 105 -11.23 34.28 36.25
C ALA A 105 -12.28 34.43 35.14
N GLY A 106 -13.54 34.66 35.55
CA GLY A 106 -14.60 35.26 34.71
C GLY A 106 -15.24 34.29 33.70
N THR A 107 -16.53 34.36 33.36
CA THR A 107 -17.57 35.36 33.59
C THR A 107 -18.92 34.69 33.35
N ALA A 108 -19.93 35.19 34.04
CA ALA A 108 -21.33 34.85 33.87
C ALA A 108 -21.86 35.23 32.47
N GLY A 109 -22.83 34.44 32.00
CA GLY A 109 -23.90 34.90 31.10
C GLY A 109 -23.73 34.58 29.61
N ALA A 110 -24.52 33.63 29.10
CA ALA A 110 -25.36 33.79 27.90
C ALA A 110 -26.10 32.48 27.55
N THR A 111 -27.38 32.44 27.92
CA THR A 111 -28.55 32.03 27.10
C THR A 111 -28.43 30.87 26.09
N ALA A 112 -29.18 29.80 26.40
CA ALA A 112 -30.12 29.04 25.54
C ALA A 112 -29.73 28.68 24.09
N SER A 113 -29.63 27.38 23.80
CA SER A 113 -30.61 26.67 22.95
C SER A 113 -30.30 25.17 22.89
N GLY A 114 -31.29 24.35 23.28
CA GLY A 114 -31.28 22.92 23.04
C GLY A 114 -31.63 22.65 21.59
N GLY A 115 -30.68 22.10 20.83
CA GLY A 115 -30.84 21.75 19.41
C GLY A 115 -29.54 21.46 18.62
N GLY A 116 -28.37 21.49 19.27
CA GLY A 116 -27.07 21.50 18.57
C GLY A 116 -26.58 20.15 18.02
N ALA A 117 -27.21 19.02 18.33
CA ALA A 117 -26.74 17.73 17.82
C ALA A 117 -27.12 17.51 16.35
N SER A 118 -28.37 17.78 15.97
CA SER A 118 -28.87 17.54 14.61
C SER A 118 -28.40 18.56 13.59
N SER A 119 -28.21 19.82 14.00
CA SER A 119 -27.60 20.83 13.12
C SER A 119 -26.15 20.43 12.85
N GLY A 120 -25.38 20.09 13.90
CA GLY A 120 -23.97 19.72 13.77
C GLY A 120 -23.74 18.61 12.74
N HIS A 121 -24.61 17.60 12.69
CA HIS A 121 -24.54 16.53 11.69
C HIS A 121 -24.76 17.03 10.26
N VAL A 122 -25.68 17.99 10.05
CA VAL A 122 -25.94 18.61 8.75
C VAL A 122 -24.79 19.54 8.34
N GLU A 123 -24.27 20.33 9.28
CA GLU A 123 -23.11 21.19 9.04
C GLU A 123 -21.84 20.38 8.73
N ASP A 124 -21.65 19.22 9.36
CA ASP A 124 -20.51 18.35 9.11
C ASP A 124 -20.63 17.60 7.77
N LEU A 125 -21.84 17.22 7.35
CA LEU A 125 -22.09 16.72 5.99
C LEU A 125 -21.78 17.80 4.93
N ALA A 126 -22.10 19.06 5.18
CA ALA A 126 -21.81 20.17 4.26
C ALA A 126 -20.30 20.39 4.09
N LYS A 127 -19.52 20.31 5.18
CA LYS A 127 -18.05 20.38 5.13
C LYS A 127 -17.43 19.23 4.35
N LEU A 128 -17.97 18.00 4.48
CA LEU A 128 -17.49 16.85 3.72
C LEU A 128 -17.70 17.02 2.20
N VAL A 129 -18.79 17.66 1.78
CA VAL A 129 -19.06 17.96 0.37
C VAL A 129 -18.10 19.01 -0.17
N ASP A 130 -17.80 20.04 0.60
CA ASP A 130 -16.83 21.07 0.23
C ASP A 130 -15.40 20.51 0.08
N LEU A 131 -15.00 19.62 1.00
CA LEU A 131 -13.72 18.90 0.95
C LEU A 131 -13.61 17.94 -0.25
N LYS A 132 -14.73 17.33 -0.66
CA LYS A 132 -14.79 16.51 -1.88
C LYS A 132 -14.63 17.36 -3.14
N ASN A 133 -15.33 18.50 -3.22
CA ASN A 133 -15.30 19.39 -4.37
C ASN A 133 -13.93 20.08 -4.56
N SER A 134 -13.22 20.34 -3.45
CA SER A 134 -11.85 20.85 -3.45
C SER A 134 -10.80 19.78 -3.79
N GLY A 135 -11.19 18.52 -3.95
CA GLY A 135 -10.28 17.41 -4.30
C GLY A 135 -9.38 16.95 -3.15
N ALA A 136 -9.62 17.42 -1.92
CA ALA A 136 -8.87 17.03 -0.73
C ALA A 136 -9.29 15.65 -0.19
N LEU A 137 -10.41 15.10 -0.67
CA LEU A 137 -10.96 13.84 -0.20
C LEU A 137 -11.28 12.90 -1.37
N THR A 138 -10.85 11.64 -1.26
CA THR A 138 -11.19 10.60 -2.24
C THR A 138 -12.62 10.07 -2.03
N GLU A 139 -13.23 9.46 -3.05
CA GLU A 139 -14.61 8.95 -2.96
C GLU A 139 -14.75 7.90 -1.85
N ASP A 140 -13.76 7.02 -1.71
CA ASP A 140 -13.74 5.97 -0.69
C ASP A 140 -13.69 6.55 0.74
N GLU A 141 -12.96 7.65 0.94
CA GLU A 141 -12.86 8.34 2.23
C GLU A 141 -14.14 9.11 2.57
N PHE A 142 -14.77 9.74 1.58
CA PHE A 142 -16.06 10.41 1.73
C PHE A 142 -17.16 9.45 2.18
N GLN A 143 -17.25 8.26 1.58
CA GLN A 143 -18.28 7.27 1.93
C GLN A 143 -18.11 6.76 3.36
N ARG A 144 -16.86 6.54 3.81
CA ARG A 144 -16.58 6.14 5.20
C ARG A 144 -16.93 7.23 6.21
N ALA A 145 -16.59 8.49 5.91
CA ALA A 145 -16.90 9.62 6.78
C ALA A 145 -18.42 9.88 6.88
N LYS A 146 -19.13 9.78 5.75
CA LYS A 146 -20.60 9.90 5.70
C LYS A 146 -21.29 8.79 6.50
N ALA A 147 -20.86 7.54 6.36
CA ALA A 147 -21.42 6.41 7.12
C ALA A 147 -21.24 6.58 8.63
N LYS A 148 -20.10 7.15 9.06
CA LYS A 148 -19.81 7.42 10.48
C LYS A 148 -20.64 8.57 11.05
N LEU A 149 -21.01 9.54 10.23
CA LEU A 149 -21.89 10.65 10.63
C LEU A 149 -23.38 10.29 10.59
N LEU A 150 -23.76 9.22 9.91
CA LEU A 150 -25.16 8.77 9.82
C LEU A 150 -25.49 7.60 10.74
N ALA A 151 -24.50 7.05 11.46
CA ALA A 151 -24.61 5.94 12.40
C ALA A 151 -24.79 6.44 13.83
#